data_AF-A0A355V3F4-F1
#
_entry.id   AF-A0A355V3F4-F1
#
_cell.length_a   1.000
_cell.length_b   1.000
_cell.length_c   1.000
_cell.angle_alpha   90.00
_cell.angle_beta   90.00
_cell.angle_gamma   90.00
#
_symmetry.space_group_name_H-M   'P 1'
#
loop_
_entity.id
_entity.type
_entity.pdbx_description
1 polymer ?
#
loop_
_entity_poly.entity_id
_entity_poly.type
_entity_poly.pdbx_seq_one_letter_code
_entity_poly.pdbx_strand_id
1 'polypeptide(L)' 'TGFYLLTAGLDYEEVYTLLKSSLALALTFTEVPGNKREECGNYLEHDLGGAIDECKNYLRILKEND' A
#
# COMPACT_ATOMS: atom_id res chain seq x y z
N THR A 1 -6.44 12.67 -0.59
CA THR A 1 -7.54 12.04 0.18
C THR A 1 -7.20 10.57 0.34
N GLY A 2 -6.52 10.22 1.44
CA GLY A 2 -5.88 8.91 1.66
C GLY A 2 -6.79 7.83 2.27
N PHE A 3 -6.18 6.90 3.00
CA PHE A 3 -6.84 5.74 3.62
C PHE A 3 -6.79 5.80 5.15
N TYR A 4 -7.76 5.17 5.82
CA TYR A 4 -7.67 4.88 7.24
C TYR A 4 -7.12 3.47 7.47
N LEU A 5 -6.13 3.37 8.37
CA LEU A 5 -5.63 2.10 8.88
C LEU A 5 -6.11 1.94 10.33
N LEU A 6 -7.00 0.98 10.56
CA LEU A 6 -7.47 0.66 11.92
C LEU A 6 -6.53 -0.37 12.54
N THR A 7 -6.03 -0.07 13.74
CA THR A 7 -5.10 -0.93 14.48
C THR A 7 -5.63 -1.23 15.86
N ALA A 8 -5.17 -2.33 16.45
CA ALA A 8 -5.52 -2.72 17.82
C ALA A 8 -4.23 -3.09 18.56
N GLY A 9 -3.92 -2.35 19.63
CA GLY A 9 -2.77 -2.63 20.50
C GLY A 9 -1.39 -2.33 19.90
N LEU A 10 -1.32 -1.55 18.81
CA LEU A 10 -0.06 -1.10 18.23
C LEU A 10 0.16 0.39 18.54
N ASP A 11 1.40 0.74 18.84
CA ASP A 11 1.80 2.14 18.98
C ASP A 11 2.16 2.80 17.64
N TYR A 12 2.49 4.09 17.70
CA TYR A 12 2.82 4.88 16.51
C TYR A 12 4.06 4.34 15.76
N GLU A 13 5.14 4.02 16.48
CA GLU A 13 6.41 3.63 15.86
C GLU A 13 6.33 2.24 15.22
N GLU A 14 5.60 1.32 15.86
CA GLU A 14 5.27 0.02 15.30
C GLU A 14 4.50 0.17 13.99
N VAL A 15 3.43 0.98 13.98
CA VAL A 15 2.61 1.23 12.79
C VAL A 15 3.43 1.92 11.70
N TYR A 16 4.22 2.92 12.06
CA TYR A 16 5.02 3.69 11.12
C TYR A 16 6.08 2.81 10.42
N THR A 17 6.75 1.96 11.20
CA THR A 17 7.75 1.00 10.68
C THR A 17 7.10 -0.04 9.77
N LEU A 18 5.96 -0.60 10.18
CA LEU A 18 5.21 -1.56 9.37
C LEU A 18 4.72 -0.93 8.07
N LEU A 19 4.17 0.28 8.12
CA LEU A 19 3.69 1.00 6.94
C LEU A 19 4.80 1.20 5.90
N LYS A 20 5.99 1.68 6.32
CA LYS A 20 7.15 1.83 5.44
C LYS A 20 7.56 0.49 4.81
N SER A 21 7.59 -0.57 5.61
CA SER A 21 7.97 -1.91 5.15
C SER A 21 6.96 -2.51 4.18
N SER A 22 5.66 -2.34 4.45
CA SER A 22 4.57 -2.80 3.58
C SER A 22 4.55 -2.10 2.23
N LEU A 23 4.75 -0.77 2.21
CA LEU A 23 4.83 -0.03 0.95
C LEU A 23 6.06 -0.44 0.14
N ALA A 24 7.20 -0.70 0.79
CA ALA A 24 8.40 -1.18 0.11
C ALA A 24 8.18 -2.57 -0.51
N LEU A 25 7.47 -3.46 0.19
CA LEU A 25 7.08 -4.77 -0.34
C LEU A 25 6.12 -4.63 -1.53
N ALA A 26 5.16 -3.71 -1.49
CA ALA A 26 4.22 -3.49 -2.60
C ALA A 26 4.92 -3.11 -3.91
N LEU A 27 6.10 -2.48 -3.86
CA LEU A 27 6.89 -2.15 -5.06
C LEU A 27 7.40 -3.38 -5.82
N THR A 28 7.41 -4.55 -5.19
CA THR A 28 7.88 -5.80 -5.83
C THR A 28 6.75 -6.58 -6.49
N PHE A 29 5.51 -6.10 -6.43
CA PHE A 29 4.37 -6.81 -6.99
C PHE A 29 4.40 -6.75 -8.51
N THR A 30 4.14 -7.89 -9.15
CA THR A 30 3.99 -8.02 -10.60
C THR A 30 2.53 -8.18 -11.03
N GLU A 31 1.63 -8.34 -10.07
CA GLU A 31 0.18 -8.42 -10.25
C GLU A 31 -0.53 -7.82 -9.03
N VAL A 32 -1.78 -7.39 -9.20
CA VAL A 32 -2.64 -7.00 -8.08
C VAL A 32 -3.23 -8.27 -7.45
N PRO A 33 -3.00 -8.56 -6.16
CA PRO A 33 -3.57 -9.73 -5.53
C PRO A 33 -5.11 -9.69 -5.56
N GLY A 34 -5.74 -10.82 -5.88
CA GLY A 34 -7.21 -10.93 -5.93
C GLY A 34 -7.87 -10.22 -7.10
N ASN A 35 -7.13 -9.88 -8.17
CA ASN A 35 -7.65 -9.16 -9.34
C ASN A 35 -8.44 -10.03 -10.34
N LYS A 36 -8.84 -11.25 -9.96
CA LYS A 36 -9.62 -12.14 -10.82
C LYS A 36 -11.11 -11.92 -10.63
N ARG A 37 -11.90 -12.33 -11.64
CA ARG A 37 -13.37 -12.16 -11.63
C ARG A 37 -14.02 -12.86 -10.44
N GLU A 38 -13.52 -14.02 -10.08
CA GLU A 38 -14.01 -14.84 -8.97
C GLU A 38 -13.64 -14.28 -7.58
N GLU A 39 -12.72 -13.31 -7.50
CA GLU A 39 -12.19 -12.76 -6.24
C GLU A 39 -12.59 -11.29 -6.02
N CYS A 40 -12.74 -10.51 -7.10
CA CYS A 40 -13.02 -9.07 -7.03
C CYS A 40 -14.28 -8.69 -7.83
N GLY A 41 -15.22 -8.00 -7.16
CA GLY A 41 -16.44 -7.48 -7.77
C GLY A 41 -16.20 -6.41 -8.85
N ASN A 42 -14.99 -5.84 -8.91
CA ASN A 42 -14.58 -4.82 -9.88
C ASN A 42 -13.21 -5.12 -10.51
N TYR A 43 -13.00 -6.39 -10.89
CA TYR A 43 -11.72 -6.90 -11.38
C TYR A 43 -11.16 -6.21 -12.65
N LEU A 44 -11.96 -5.40 -13.36
CA LEU A 44 -11.54 -4.67 -14.56
C LEU A 44 -10.90 -3.31 -14.28
N GLU A 45 -11.07 -2.74 -13.09
CA GLU A 45 -10.63 -1.37 -12.77
C GLU A 45 -9.32 -1.32 -11.96
N HIS A 46 -8.44 -2.31 -12.15
CA HIS A 46 -7.13 -2.33 -11.51
C HIS A 46 -6.07 -1.64 -12.35
N ASP A 47 -5.21 -0.84 -11.71
CA ASP A 47 -3.99 -0.27 -12.28
C ASP A 47 -2.81 -0.50 -11.32
N LEU A 48 -2.01 -1.53 -11.62
CA LEU A 48 -0.82 -1.84 -10.82
C LEU A 48 0.26 -0.76 -10.94
N GLY A 49 0.43 -0.18 -12.13
CA GLY A 49 1.44 0.84 -12.38
C GLY A 49 1.16 2.09 -11.55
N GLY A 50 -0.07 2.60 -11.62
CA GLY A 50 -0.54 3.71 -10.79
C GLY A 50 -0.40 3.43 -9.29
N ALA A 51 -0.78 2.23 -8.83
CA ALA A 51 -0.65 1.85 -7.43
C ALA A 51 0.82 1.83 -6.95
N ILE A 52 1.74 1.30 -7.76
CA ILE A 52 3.19 1.29 -7.46
C ILE A 52 3.73 2.73 -7.39
N ASP A 53 3.32 3.60 -8.31
CA ASP A 53 3.79 4.99 -8.33
C ASP A 53 3.28 5.78 -7.12
N GLU A 54 2.04 5.58 -6.69
CA GLU A 54 1.53 6.13 -5.43
C GLU A 54 2.31 5.61 -4.21
N CYS A 55 2.65 4.32 -4.17
CA CYS A 55 3.47 3.75 -3.10
C CYS A 55 4.87 4.39 -3.06
N LYS A 56 5.53 4.59 -4.21
CA LYS A 56 6.83 5.28 -4.30
C LYS A 56 6.73 6.72 -3.79
N ASN A 57 5.70 7.44 -4.23
CA ASN A 57 5.47 8.84 -3.85
C ASN A 57 5.29 8.97 -2.35
N TYR A 58 4.47 8.12 -1.75
CA TYR A 58 4.22 8.16 -0.31
C TYR A 58 5.45 7.75 0.49
N LEU A 59 6.19 6.70 0.07
CA LEU A 59 7.47 6.34 0.70
C LEU A 59 8.50 7.46 0.69
N ARG A 60 8.57 8.24 -0.40
CA ARG A 60 9.44 9.42 -0.47
C ARG A 60 9.08 10.44 0.62
N ILE A 61 7.78 10.74 0.78
CA ILE A 61 7.30 11.67 1.81
C ILE A 61 7.64 11.15 3.21
N LEU A 62 7.44 9.85 3.49
CA LEU A 62 7.77 9.30 4.81
C LEU A 62 9.27 9.42 5.12
N LYS A 63 10.15 9.18 4.15
CA LYS A 63 11.61 9.33 4.32
C LYS A 63 12.07 10.77 4.51
N GLU A 64 11.35 11.74 3.96
CA GLU A 64 11.64 13.17 4.16
C GLU A 64 11.26 13.65 5.57
N ASN A 65 10.44 12.88 6.30
CA ASN A 65 9.98 13.19 7.65
C ASN A 65 10.66 12.34 8.75
N ASP A 66 11.61 11.48 8.37
CA ASP A 66 12.51 10.78 9.31
C ASP A 66 13.64 11.73 9.78
#